data_AF-A0A2U3Q6F6-F1
#
_entry.id   AF-A0A2U3Q6F6-F1
#
_cell.length_a   1.000
_cell.length_b   1.000
_cell.length_c   1.000
_cell.angle_alpha   90.00
_cell.angle_beta   90.00
_cell.angle_gamma   90.00
#
_symmetry.space_group_name_H-M   'P 1'
#
loop_
_entity.id
_entity.type
_entity.pdbx_description
1 polymer ?
#
loop_
_entity_poly.entity_id
_entity_poly.type
_entity_poly.pdbx_seq_one_letter_code
_entity_poly.pdbx_strand_id
1 'polypeptide(L)'
;MCEQGQRPVDADGTAPGTKGTDWTAEQVAVVVANYFLMLERERVGNKINKAELYRRLGREVGRSEKSIEWKLRNVSTVLEELGIAWIPGLLPAHNYQDSLVQSVEV
;
A
#
# COMPACT_ATOMS: atom_id res chain seq x y z
N MET A 1 23.48 2.78 32.03
CA MET A 1 22.79 1.48 32.09
C MET A 1 21.39 1.71 31.55
N CYS A 2 21.08 1.03 30.46
CA CYS A 2 19.77 0.70 29.86
C CYS A 2 18.60 0.75 30.86
N GLU A 3 17.33 1.03 30.53
CA GLU A 3 16.57 1.19 29.29
C GLU A 3 15.09 1.30 29.74
N GLN A 4 14.20 1.54 28.77
CA GLN A 4 12.74 1.34 28.78
C GLN A 4 11.93 2.62 29.04
N GLY A 5 11.25 3.22 28.07
CA GLY A 5 10.74 2.68 26.80
C GLY A 5 9.22 2.64 26.86
N GLN A 6 8.57 3.81 26.80
CA GLN A 6 7.12 3.87 26.62
C GLN A 6 6.84 3.91 25.11
N ARG A 7 6.41 2.78 24.55
CA ARG A 7 5.76 2.76 23.23
C ARG A 7 4.26 2.98 23.41
N PRO A 8 3.59 3.74 22.53
CA PRO A 8 2.13 3.74 22.50
C PRO A 8 1.67 2.37 22.01
N VAL A 9 0.64 1.86 22.67
CA VAL A 9 -0.05 0.63 22.29
C VAL A 9 -1.14 1.02 21.31
N ASP A 10 -0.99 0.64 20.05
CA ASP A 10 -2.08 0.74 19.09
C ASP A 10 -3.11 -0.37 19.38
N ALA A 11 -4.39 -0.02 19.23
CA ALA A 11 -5.55 -0.68 19.84
C ALA A 11 -5.96 -2.04 19.24
N ASP A 12 -5.06 -2.78 18.60
CA ASP A 12 -5.36 -4.15 18.22
C ASP A 12 -4.07 -4.97 18.25
N GLY A 13 -3.93 -5.84 19.26
CA GLY A 13 -2.71 -6.55 19.63
C GLY A 13 -2.27 -7.65 18.64
N THR A 14 -2.24 -7.34 17.34
CA THR A 14 -1.88 -8.27 16.28
C THR A 14 -0.48 -7.98 15.76
N ALA A 15 0.40 -8.98 15.85
CA ALA A 15 1.75 -8.88 15.32
C ALA A 15 1.74 -8.54 13.81
N PRO A 16 2.62 -7.64 13.34
CA PRO A 16 2.67 -7.29 11.92
C PRO A 16 2.99 -8.53 11.07
N GLY A 17 2.06 -8.90 10.19
CA GLY A 17 2.31 -9.81 9.08
C GLY A 17 1.65 -11.18 9.09
N THR A 18 0.61 -11.41 9.88
CA THR A 18 -0.18 -12.65 9.76
C THR A 18 -1.14 -12.57 8.55
N LYS A 19 -1.18 -13.64 7.74
CA LYS A 19 -2.18 -13.78 6.65
C LYS A 19 -3.59 -13.63 7.24
N GLY A 20 -4.41 -12.76 6.66
CA GLY A 20 -5.79 -12.51 7.12
C GLY A 20 -5.95 -11.41 8.17
N THR A 21 -4.88 -10.64 8.47
CA THR A 21 -4.99 -9.45 9.34
C THR A 21 -5.28 -8.20 8.54
N ASP A 22 -6.08 -7.31 9.10
CA ASP A 22 -6.44 -6.04 8.47
C ASP A 22 -5.23 -5.13 8.27
N TRP A 23 -5.27 -4.28 7.25
CA TRP A 23 -4.22 -3.31 6.94
C TRP A 23 -4.35 -2.11 7.88
N THR A 24 -3.28 -1.75 8.59
CA THR A 24 -3.29 -0.55 9.43
C THR A 24 -3.17 0.72 8.58
N ALA A 25 -3.54 1.87 9.15
CA ALA A 25 -3.45 3.16 8.48
C ALA A 25 -2.00 3.47 8.03
N GLU A 26 -1.02 3.14 8.86
CA GLU A 26 0.40 3.34 8.57
C GLU A 26 0.86 2.47 7.40
N GLN A 27 0.46 1.20 7.37
CA GLN A 27 0.79 0.31 6.26
C GLN A 27 0.19 0.81 4.94
N VAL A 28 -1.04 1.31 4.98
CA VAL A 28 -1.71 1.91 3.81
C VAL A 28 -0.97 3.17 3.36
N ALA A 29 -0.64 4.09 4.27
CA ALA A 29 0.07 5.32 3.97
C ALA A 29 1.42 5.06 3.27
N VAL A 30 2.20 4.09 3.77
CA VAL A 30 3.46 3.68 3.15
C VAL A 30 3.26 3.16 1.73
N VAL A 31 2.26 2.30 1.50
CA VAL A 31 1.97 1.76 0.16
C VAL A 31 1.53 2.86 -0.81
N VAL A 32 0.65 3.76 -0.37
CA VAL A 32 0.12 4.86 -1.20
C VAL A 32 1.24 5.83 -1.59
N ALA A 33 2.07 6.26 -0.63
CA ALA A 33 3.20 7.15 -0.93
C ALA A 33 4.14 6.55 -1.97
N ASN A 34 4.46 5.27 -1.84
CA ASN A 34 5.31 4.56 -2.79
C ASN A 34 4.65 4.32 -4.15
N TYR A 35 3.33 4.18 -4.21
CA TYR A 35 2.58 4.16 -5.46
C TYR A 35 2.76 5.47 -6.22
N PHE A 36 2.58 6.62 -5.58
CA PHE A 36 2.71 7.92 -6.24
C PHE A 36 4.14 8.20 -6.71
N LEU A 37 5.16 7.86 -5.91
CA LEU A 37 6.56 7.94 -6.34
C LEU A 37 6.82 7.08 -7.59
N MET A 38 6.17 5.93 -7.69
CA MET A 38 6.27 5.05 -8.83
C MET A 38 5.49 5.60 -10.04
N LEU A 39 4.32 6.19 -9.83
CA LEU A 39 3.50 6.82 -10.86
C LEU A 39 4.20 8.03 -11.48
N GLU A 40 4.90 8.83 -10.68
CA GLU A 40 5.71 9.95 -11.18
C GLU A 40 6.83 9.45 -12.12
N ARG A 41 7.52 8.36 -11.73
CA ARG A 41 8.53 7.71 -12.58
C ARG A 41 7.94 7.21 -13.90
N GLU A 42 6.74 6.63 -13.86
CA GLU A 42 6.04 6.16 -15.07
C GLU A 42 5.75 7.33 -16.02
N ARG A 43 5.24 8.44 -15.46
CA ARG A 43 4.84 9.62 -16.23
C ARG A 43 6.01 10.28 -16.96
N VAL A 44 7.22 10.21 -16.42
CA VAL A 44 8.44 10.72 -17.07
C VAL A 44 9.12 9.68 -17.97
N GLY A 45 8.50 8.51 -18.18
CA GLY A 45 9.01 7.46 -19.06
C GLY A 45 10.15 6.63 -18.47
N ASN A 46 10.39 6.69 -17.15
CA ASN A 46 11.41 5.89 -16.50
C ASN A 46 10.96 4.43 -16.40
N LYS A 47 11.90 3.49 -16.59
CA LYS A 47 11.63 2.07 -16.34
C LYS A 47 11.33 1.83 -14.87
N ILE A 48 10.22 1.15 -14.61
CA ILE A 48 9.78 0.79 -13.25
C ILE A 48 10.08 -0.67 -12.97
N ASN A 49 10.70 -0.94 -11.82
CA ASN A 49 10.90 -2.30 -11.33
C ASN A 49 9.90 -2.62 -10.21
N LYS A 50 8.72 -3.11 -10.61
CA LYS A 50 7.64 -3.46 -9.67
C LYS A 50 8.06 -4.55 -8.68
N ALA A 51 8.81 -5.55 -9.15
CA ALA A 51 9.25 -6.67 -8.31
C ALA A 51 10.18 -6.21 -7.17
N GLU A 52 11.05 -5.24 -7.44
CA GLU A 52 11.88 -4.64 -6.40
C GLU A 52 11.06 -3.83 -5.40
N LEU A 53 10.08 -3.05 -5.88
CA LEU A 53 9.17 -2.32 -5.00
C LEU A 53 8.43 -3.28 -4.06
N TYR A 54 7.88 -4.38 -4.59
CA TYR A 54 7.13 -5.35 -3.79
C TYR A 54 8.00 -6.00 -2.72
N ARG A 55 9.22 -6.39 -3.07
CA ARG A 55 10.20 -6.92 -2.11
C ARG A 55 10.53 -5.92 -1.01
N ARG A 56 10.75 -4.64 -1.36
CA ARG A 56 11.06 -3.58 -0.38
C ARG A 56 9.89 -3.36 0.57
N LEU A 57 8.70 -3.10 0.01
CA LEU A 57 7.49 -2.89 0.78
C LEU A 57 7.15 -4.10 1.65
N GLY A 58 7.41 -5.32 1.17
CA GLY A 58 7.13 -6.54 1.93
C GLY A 58 7.89 -6.62 3.24
N ARG A 59 9.15 -6.16 3.24
CA ARG A 59 9.97 -6.04 4.44
C ARG A 59 9.56 -4.88 5.33
N GLU A 60 9.14 -3.77 4.72
CA GLU A 60 8.80 -2.53 5.43
C GLU A 60 7.45 -2.62 6.17
N VAL A 61 6.41 -3.12 5.50
CA VAL A 61 5.06 -3.21 6.09
C VAL A 61 4.73 -4.61 6.63
N GLY A 62 5.64 -5.58 6.48
CA GLY A 62 5.44 -6.95 6.95
C GLY A 62 4.36 -7.71 6.17
N ARG A 63 4.24 -7.48 4.85
CA ARG A 63 3.23 -8.12 3.99
C ARG A 63 3.89 -8.93 2.89
N SER A 64 3.18 -9.92 2.35
CA SER A 64 3.68 -10.65 1.18
C SER A 64 3.65 -9.77 -0.07
N GLU A 65 4.57 -10.04 -1.01
CA GLU A 65 4.61 -9.33 -2.30
C GLU A 65 3.26 -9.38 -3.03
N LYS A 66 2.59 -10.55 -3.02
CA LYS A 66 1.25 -10.71 -3.59
C LYS A 66 0.20 -9.82 -2.91
N SER A 67 0.27 -9.69 -1.59
CA SER A 67 -0.64 -8.81 -0.85
C SER A 67 -0.40 -7.34 -1.16
N ILE A 68 0.86 -6.95 -1.39
CA ILE A 68 1.24 -5.59 -1.77
C ILE A 68 0.78 -5.28 -3.17
N GLU A 69 1.03 -6.16 -4.13
CA GLU A 69 0.54 -6.01 -5.51
C GLU A 69 -0.98 -5.80 -5.51
N TRP A 70 -1.72 -6.63 -4.76
CA TRP A 70 -3.17 -6.48 -4.65
C TRP A 70 -3.57 -5.13 -4.06
N LYS A 71 -2.89 -4.68 -2.99
CA LYS A 71 -3.17 -3.35 -2.39
C LYS A 71 -2.87 -2.21 -3.36
N LEU A 72 -1.78 -2.29 -4.13
CA LEU A 72 -1.44 -1.30 -5.16
C LEU A 72 -2.48 -1.30 -6.30
N ARG A 73 -3.05 -2.45 -6.66
CA ARG A 73 -4.18 -2.52 -7.60
C ARG A 73 -5.45 -1.86 -7.06
N ASN A 74 -5.73 -1.99 -5.76
CA ASN A 74 -6.81 -1.25 -5.13
C ASN A 74 -6.59 0.27 -5.22
N VAL A 75 -5.34 0.75 -5.07
CA VAL A 75 -5.03 2.18 -5.29
C VAL A 75 -5.34 2.58 -6.73
N SER A 76 -4.97 1.75 -7.73
CA SER A 76 -5.35 2.02 -9.12
C SER A 76 -6.86 2.10 -9.33
N THR A 77 -7.65 1.25 -8.65
CA THR A 77 -9.11 1.31 -8.71
C THR A 77 -9.63 2.65 -8.23
N VAL A 78 -9.15 3.11 -7.09
CA VAL A 78 -9.60 4.39 -6.55
C VAL A 78 -9.20 5.56 -7.44
N LEU A 79 -8.00 5.52 -8.04
CA LEU A 79 -7.61 6.53 -9.03
C LEU A 79 -8.51 6.49 -10.29
N GLU A 80 -8.91 5.30 -10.74
CA GLU A 80 -9.85 5.14 -11.85
C GLU A 80 -11.22 5.75 -11.55
N GLU A 81 -11.77 5.52 -10.34
CA GLU A 81 -13.03 6.12 -9.90
C GLU A 81 -12.98 7.66 -9.87
N LEU A 82 -11.81 8.22 -9.52
CA LEU A 82 -11.57 9.66 -9.56
C LEU A 82 -11.29 10.21 -10.96
N GLY A 83 -11.22 9.37 -12.00
CA GLY A 83 -10.84 9.78 -13.35
C GLY A 83 -9.35 10.16 -13.49
N ILE A 84 -8.51 9.73 -12.56
CA ILE A 84 -7.06 9.96 -12.54
C ILE A 84 -6.34 8.77 -13.18
N ALA A 85 -5.38 9.05 -14.06
CA ALA A 85 -4.55 8.02 -14.66
C ALA A 85 -3.70 7.27 -13.62
N TRP A 86 -3.72 5.94 -13.71
CA TRP A 86 -2.99 4.99 -12.85
C TRP A 86 -1.82 4.31 -13.62
N ILE A 87 -0.99 3.54 -12.92
CA ILE A 87 0.23 2.93 -13.49
C ILE A 87 -0.10 1.74 -14.40
N PRO A 88 0.22 1.77 -15.70
CA PRO A 88 -0.01 0.65 -16.61
C PRO A 88 0.53 -0.70 -16.07
N GLY A 89 -0.29 -1.74 -16.15
CA GLY A 89 0.00 -3.07 -15.59
C GLY A 89 -0.11 -3.17 -14.06
N LEU A 90 -0.65 -2.17 -13.38
CA LEU A 90 -1.32 -2.33 -12.07
C LEU A 90 -2.81 -2.11 -12.30
N LEU A 91 -3.44 -3.06 -12.99
CA LEU A 91 -4.85 -2.96 -13.37
C LEU A 91 -5.73 -2.76 -12.14
N PRO A 92 -6.67 -1.80 -12.17
CA PRO A 92 -7.76 -1.71 -11.21
C PRO A 92 -8.28 -3.09 -10.85
N ALA A 93 -8.33 -3.39 -9.55
CA ALA A 93 -8.98 -4.58 -9.06
C ALA A 93 -10.49 -4.30 -9.05
N HIS A 94 -11.28 -4.98 -9.87
CA HIS A 94 -12.75 -4.90 -9.84
C HIS A 94 -13.38 -5.70 -8.66
N ASN A 95 -12.55 -6.16 -7.72
CA ASN A 95 -12.97 -6.89 -6.52
C ASN A 95 -12.23 -6.29 -5.31
N TYR A 96 -12.64 -5.08 -4.90
CA TYR A 96 -12.06 -4.28 -3.83
C TYR A 96 -13.10 -4.10 -2.71
N GLN A 97 -12.63 -3.89 -1.48
CA GLN A 97 -13.50 -3.66 -0.33
C GLN A 97 -13.95 -2.19 -0.29
N ASP A 98 -15.24 -1.96 -0.06
CA ASP A 98 -15.89 -0.63 0.00
C ASP A 98 -15.21 0.36 0.96
N SER A 99 -14.49 -0.14 1.99
CA SER A 99 -13.77 0.67 2.97
C SER A 99 -12.65 1.54 2.39
N LEU A 100 -12.23 1.32 1.14
CA LEU A 100 -11.21 2.13 0.46
C LEU A 100 -11.74 3.43 -0.14
N VAL A 101 -13.03 3.49 -0.49
CA VAL A 101 -13.66 4.67 -1.11
C VAL A 101 -13.64 5.86 -0.14
N GLN A 102 -13.94 5.61 1.13
CA GLN A 102 -13.99 6.64 2.18
C GLN A 102 -12.64 7.30 2.48
N SER A 103 -11.52 6.67 2.12
CA SER A 103 -10.19 7.20 2.44
C SER A 103 -9.63 8.15 1.37
N VAL A 104 -10.28 8.26 0.22
CA VAL A 104 -9.80 9.10 -0.89
C VAL A 104 -10.69 10.31 -1.17
N GLU A 105 -11.91 10.32 -0.64
CA GLU A 105 -12.82 11.47 -0.74
C GLU A 105 -12.60 12.57 0.32
N VAL A 106 -11.52 12.51 1.12
CA VAL A 106 -11.21 13.50 2.19
C VAL A 106 -10.23 14.59 1.80
#